data_AF-A0A183HAI8-F1
#
_entry.id   AF-A0A183HAI8-F1
#
_cell.length_a   1.000
_cell.length_b   1.000
_cell.length_c   1.000
_cell.angle_alpha   90.00
_cell.angle_beta   90.00
_cell.angle_gamma   90.00
#
_symmetry.space_group_name_H-M   'P 1'
#
loop_
_entity.id
_entity.type
_entity.pdbx_description
1 polymer ?
#
loop_
_entity_poly.entity_id
_entity_poly.type
_entity_poly.pdbx_seq_one_letter_code
_entity_poly.pdbx_strand_id
1 'polypeptide(L)'
;MVLFYDHISESVNVTDQVLLDEFYHITSENILPIDSLSKWIILRYEDPTHYYTLRKQVALNMSVLSICEYILHLNPATMHGLCLNMKTGQIMNVDYLFGLKPQTLELEVDRIVPYRMSPNLHKFLGFSIEGHYNCSIVATIRCLHARKIVTYAQLLLWDSISRQKKLPMAEIFKLTRNAAKLMESRLNGIISDSFHRNFLFIPFVFTAFFDLYGLCFGAPLFLNISDLYKKESLAEYISQLTQTARKDENLARLDPRLHPWF
;
A
#
# COMPACT_ATOMS: atom_id res chain seq x y z
N MET A 1 18.78 1.92 -15.53
CA MET A 1 18.13 0.66 -15.12
C MET A 1 18.90 -0.57 -15.59
N VAL A 2 19.45 -0.57 -16.81
CA VAL A 2 20.40 -1.60 -17.29
C VAL A 2 21.61 -1.72 -16.34
N LEU A 3 22.17 -0.57 -15.92
CA LEU A 3 23.29 -0.48 -14.98
C LEU A 3 23.13 -1.26 -13.65
N PHE A 4 21.94 -1.28 -13.04
CA PHE A 4 21.74 -1.98 -11.76
C PHE A 4 21.89 -3.50 -11.90
N TYR A 5 21.32 -4.06 -12.98
CA TYR A 5 21.41 -5.49 -13.25
C TYR A 5 22.81 -5.88 -13.70
N ASP A 6 23.49 -5.02 -14.47
CA ASP A 6 24.87 -5.23 -14.88
C ASP A 6 25.79 -5.37 -13.64
N HIS A 7 25.72 -4.41 -12.70
CA HIS A 7 26.54 -4.42 -11.48
C HIS A 7 26.24 -5.60 -10.54
N ILE A 8 24.98 -6.00 -10.39
CA ILE A 8 24.65 -7.20 -9.58
C ILE A 8 25.09 -8.48 -10.28
N SER A 9 24.94 -8.55 -11.61
CA SER A 9 25.34 -9.74 -12.39
C SER A 9 26.86 -9.95 -12.42
N GLU A 10 27.64 -8.88 -12.28
CA GLU A 10 29.09 -8.92 -12.15
C GLU A 10 29.55 -9.37 -10.74
N SER A 11 28.69 -9.25 -9.72
CA SER A 11 29.02 -9.62 -8.35
C SER A 11 28.90 -11.15 -8.13
N VAL A 12 30.02 -11.80 -7.81
CA VAL A 12 30.12 -13.27 -7.67
C VAL A 12 29.37 -13.81 -6.45
N ASN A 13 29.16 -12.99 -5.41
CA ASN A 13 28.36 -13.31 -4.22
C ASN A 13 27.48 -12.11 -3.83
N VAL A 14 26.19 -12.17 -4.16
CA VAL A 14 25.21 -11.15 -3.77
C VAL A 14 24.97 -11.25 -2.26
N THR A 15 25.56 -10.32 -1.52
CA THR A 15 25.40 -10.19 -0.06
C THR A 15 24.45 -9.02 0.23
N ASP A 16 23.75 -9.03 1.37
CA ASP A 16 22.85 -7.92 1.76
C ASP A 16 23.52 -6.54 1.74
N GLN A 17 24.82 -6.48 2.08
CA GLN A 17 25.60 -5.25 2.03
C GLN A 17 25.77 -4.73 0.60
N VAL A 18 26.02 -5.61 -0.38
CA VAL A 18 26.17 -5.23 -1.79
C VAL A 18 24.87 -4.65 -2.35
N LEU A 19 23.73 -5.25 -1.99
CA LEU A 19 22.41 -4.76 -2.40
C LEU A 19 22.13 -3.35 -1.85
N LEU A 20 22.50 -3.13 -0.58
CA LEU A 20 22.32 -1.86 0.09
C LEU A 20 23.28 -0.78 -0.42
N ASP A 21 24.53 -1.13 -0.71
CA ASP A 21 25.50 -0.23 -1.33
C ASP A 21 25.02 0.22 -2.73
N GLU A 22 24.50 -0.71 -3.54
CA GLU A 22 23.94 -0.38 -4.85
C GLU A 22 22.65 0.45 -4.74
N PHE A 23 21.81 0.17 -3.74
CA PHE A 23 20.64 0.99 -3.45
C PHE A 23 21.03 2.45 -3.13
N TYR A 24 22.08 2.67 -2.33
CA TYR A 24 22.62 4.01 -2.06
C TYR A 24 23.29 4.64 -3.27
N HIS A 25 23.96 3.85 -4.11
CA HIS A 25 24.52 4.33 -5.37
C HIS A 25 23.41 4.89 -6.28
N ILE A 26 22.30 4.17 -6.48
CA ILE A 26 21.16 4.68 -7.27
C ILE A 26 20.53 5.93 -6.65
N THR A 27 20.32 5.92 -5.33
CA THR A 27 19.68 7.03 -4.62
C THR A 27 20.60 8.23 -4.39
N SER A 28 21.83 8.16 -4.89
CA SER A 28 22.79 9.27 -4.87
C SER A 28 22.26 10.48 -5.65
N GLU A 29 22.75 11.67 -5.27
CA GLU A 29 22.34 12.94 -5.90
C GLU A 29 22.64 12.99 -7.41
N ASN A 30 23.60 12.21 -7.89
CA ASN A 30 24.02 12.20 -9.29
C ASN A 30 23.10 11.36 -10.17
N ILE A 31 22.41 10.35 -9.63
CA ILE A 31 21.59 9.40 -10.39
C ILE A 31 20.11 9.68 -10.19
N LEU A 32 19.61 9.51 -8.96
CA LEU A 32 18.22 9.74 -8.62
C LEU A 32 18.10 10.34 -7.22
N PRO A 33 18.13 11.68 -7.12
CA PRO A 33 17.85 12.38 -5.88
C PRO A 33 16.52 11.94 -5.24
N ILE A 34 16.53 11.82 -3.91
CA ILE A 34 15.34 11.44 -3.11
C ILE A 34 14.23 12.52 -3.21
N ASP A 35 14.56 13.74 -3.63
CA ASP A 35 13.60 14.82 -3.81
C ASP A 35 13.15 15.03 -5.26
N SER A 36 13.51 14.13 -6.18
CA SER A 36 13.16 14.21 -7.60
C SER A 36 11.66 14.36 -7.82
N LEU A 37 10.82 13.54 -7.17
CA LEU A 37 9.37 13.66 -7.27
C LEU A 37 8.87 15.02 -6.76
N SER A 38 9.41 15.49 -5.64
CA SER A 38 9.01 16.76 -5.03
C SER A 38 9.36 17.96 -5.91
N LYS A 39 10.59 17.99 -6.44
CA LYS A 39 11.08 19.01 -7.38
C LYS A 39 10.30 19.00 -8.69
N TRP A 40 9.93 17.82 -9.18
CA TRP A 40 9.13 17.70 -10.40
C TRP A 40 7.70 18.21 -10.21
N ILE A 41 7.05 17.91 -9.07
CA ILE A 41 5.67 18.36 -8.81
C ILE A 41 5.63 19.87 -8.54
N ILE A 42 6.53 20.41 -7.72
CA ILE A 42 6.46 21.82 -7.28
C ILE A 42 6.54 22.81 -8.46
N LEU A 43 7.29 22.47 -9.51
CA LEU A 43 7.41 23.29 -10.73
C LEU A 43 6.11 23.41 -11.53
N ARG A 44 5.09 22.59 -11.24
CA ARG A 44 3.80 22.57 -11.94
C ARG A 44 2.69 23.31 -11.21
N TYR A 45 2.95 23.80 -9.99
CA TYR A 45 1.99 24.52 -9.18
C TYR A 45 2.54 25.90 -8.83
N GLU A 46 1.85 26.94 -9.29
CA GLU A 46 2.15 28.32 -8.93
C GLU A 46 1.65 28.64 -7.51
N ASP A 47 0.45 28.15 -7.16
CA ASP A 47 -0.16 28.36 -5.85
C ASP A 47 0.23 27.25 -4.84
N PRO A 48 0.84 27.60 -3.70
CA PRO A 48 1.15 26.64 -2.64
C PRO A 48 -0.09 25.93 -2.07
N THR A 49 -1.27 26.54 -2.15
CA THR A 49 -2.54 25.94 -1.66
C THR A 49 -2.93 24.75 -2.51
N HIS A 50 -2.81 24.85 -3.83
CA HIS A 50 -3.08 23.75 -4.76
C HIS A 50 -2.05 22.62 -4.59
N TYR A 51 -0.78 22.96 -4.41
CA TYR A 51 0.26 21.97 -4.14
C TYR A 51 -0.01 21.19 -2.84
N TYR A 52 -0.38 21.88 -1.76
CA TYR A 52 -0.76 21.24 -0.50
C TYR A 52 -1.97 20.32 -0.67
N THR A 53 -3.00 20.79 -1.39
CA THR A 53 -4.22 20.02 -1.63
C THR A 53 -3.91 18.74 -2.42
N LEU A 54 -3.09 18.83 -3.47
CA LEU A 54 -2.63 17.65 -4.20
C LEU A 54 -1.87 16.69 -3.29
N ARG A 55 -0.90 17.17 -2.51
CA ARG A 55 -0.12 16.32 -1.60
C ARG A 55 -1.01 15.59 -0.59
N LYS A 56 -2.03 16.28 -0.06
CA LYS A 56 -3.03 15.69 0.83
C LYS A 56 -3.84 14.59 0.13
N GLN A 57 -4.33 14.83 -1.09
CA GLN A 57 -5.09 13.82 -1.85
C GLN A 57 -4.24 12.61 -2.19
N VAL A 58 -2.97 12.81 -2.57
CA VAL A 58 -2.01 11.73 -2.79
C VAL A 58 -1.81 10.90 -1.52
N ALA A 59 -1.63 11.54 -0.37
CA ALA A 59 -1.47 10.85 0.91
C ALA A 59 -2.69 9.97 1.24
N LEU A 60 -3.90 10.49 1.05
CA LEU A 60 -5.14 9.75 1.32
C LEU A 60 -5.31 8.56 0.39
N ASN A 61 -5.15 8.74 -0.93
CA ASN A 61 -5.32 7.63 -1.88
C ASN A 61 -4.22 6.56 -1.74
N MET A 62 -2.96 6.97 -1.55
CA MET A 62 -1.87 6.01 -1.30
C MET A 62 -2.08 5.23 -0.01
N SER A 63 -2.62 5.86 1.06
CA SER A 63 -2.86 5.16 2.32
C SER A 63 -3.84 3.99 2.16
N VAL A 64 -4.91 4.18 1.37
CA VAL A 64 -5.91 3.16 1.08
C VAL A 64 -5.28 2.05 0.22
N LEU A 65 -4.55 2.42 -0.83
CA LEU A 65 -3.87 1.47 -1.70
C LEU A 65 -2.90 0.58 -0.91
N SER A 66 -2.03 1.20 -0.11
CA SER A 66 -1.00 0.51 0.68
C SER A 66 -1.58 -0.46 1.70
N ILE A 67 -2.63 -0.07 2.42
CA ILE A 67 -3.22 -0.98 3.41
C ILE A 67 -4.04 -2.10 2.76
N CYS A 68 -4.68 -1.83 1.62
CA CYS A 68 -5.34 -2.87 0.82
C CYS A 68 -4.32 -3.87 0.27
N GLU A 69 -3.16 -3.41 -0.20
CA GLU A 69 -2.06 -4.27 -0.64
C GLU A 69 -1.61 -5.23 0.47
N TYR A 70 -1.50 -4.72 1.69
CA TYR A 70 -1.09 -5.49 2.85
C TYR A 70 -2.14 -6.48 3.37
N ILE A 71 -3.41 -6.06 3.47
CA ILE A 71 -4.49 -6.90 4.04
C ILE A 71 -4.98 -7.94 3.04
N LEU A 72 -5.15 -7.54 1.78
CA LEU A 72 -5.72 -8.39 0.74
C LEU A 72 -4.65 -9.15 -0.05
N HIS A 73 -3.37 -9.00 0.30
CA HIS A 73 -2.26 -9.63 -0.41
C HIS A 73 -2.28 -9.32 -1.92
N LEU A 74 -2.47 -8.04 -2.27
CA LEU A 74 -2.38 -7.60 -3.67
C LEU A 74 -0.92 -7.52 -4.10
N ASN A 75 -0.65 -7.64 -5.40
CA ASN A 75 0.67 -7.41 -5.98
C ASN A 75 1.19 -6.00 -5.64
N PRO A 76 2.53 -5.85 -5.48
CA PRO A 76 3.11 -4.55 -5.21
C PRO A 76 2.78 -3.54 -6.31
N ALA A 77 2.39 -2.33 -5.92
CA ALA A 77 2.18 -1.26 -6.88
C ALA A 77 3.48 -0.94 -7.64
N THR A 78 3.46 -1.17 -8.96
CA THR A 78 4.57 -0.80 -9.85
C THR A 78 4.46 0.69 -10.19
N MET A 79 5.59 1.32 -10.54
CA MET A 79 5.58 2.72 -10.98
C MET A 79 4.72 2.90 -12.24
N HIS A 80 4.73 1.92 -13.15
CA HIS A 80 3.95 1.95 -14.39
C HIS A 80 2.44 1.81 -14.11
N GLY A 81 2.05 1.00 -13.14
CA GLY A 81 0.65 0.82 -12.75
C GLY A 81 0.06 2.03 -12.02
N LEU A 82 0.89 2.89 -11.43
CA LEU A 82 0.46 4.03 -10.63
C LEU A 82 0.21 5.28 -11.50
N CYS A 83 -1.06 5.65 -11.66
CA CYS A 83 -1.46 6.87 -12.34
C CYS A 83 -1.81 7.98 -11.34
N LEU A 84 -1.20 9.16 -11.50
CA LEU A 84 -1.49 10.37 -10.73
C LEU A 84 -2.23 11.37 -11.61
N ASN A 85 -3.46 11.73 -11.22
CA ASN A 85 -4.16 12.85 -11.84
C ASN A 85 -3.64 14.16 -11.25
N MET A 86 -2.90 14.94 -12.04
CA MET A 86 -2.34 16.22 -11.58
C MET A 86 -3.44 17.22 -11.22
N LYS A 87 -4.61 17.22 -11.85
CA LYS A 87 -5.65 18.22 -11.54
C LYS A 87 -6.32 17.97 -10.19
N THR A 88 -6.55 16.70 -9.84
CA THR A 88 -7.30 16.32 -8.62
C THR A 88 -6.40 15.82 -7.50
N GLY A 89 -5.16 15.41 -7.79
CA GLY A 89 -4.28 14.71 -6.85
C GLY A 89 -4.72 13.28 -6.54
N GLN A 90 -5.69 12.73 -7.29
CA GLN A 90 -6.13 11.35 -7.14
C GLN A 90 -5.08 10.39 -7.69
N ILE A 91 -4.86 9.30 -6.97
CA ILE A 91 -4.00 8.21 -7.41
C ILE A 91 -4.84 6.97 -7.64
N MET A 92 -4.57 6.31 -8.75
CA MET A 92 -5.15 5.02 -9.11
C MET A 92 -4.03 4.07 -9.50
N ASN A 93 -4.06 2.85 -8.95
CA ASN A 93 -3.29 1.75 -9.50
C ASN A 93 -4.12 1.07 -10.59
N VAL A 94 -3.53 0.67 -11.70
CA VAL A 94 -4.23 -0.07 -12.77
C VAL A 94 -4.12 -1.58 -12.52
N ASP A 95 -3.04 -2.01 -11.87
CA ASP A 95 -2.69 -3.42 -11.70
C ASP A 95 -3.16 -3.98 -10.35
N TYR A 96 -4.48 -4.03 -10.12
CA TYR A 96 -5.06 -4.69 -8.94
C TYR A 96 -5.18 -6.20 -9.12
N LEU A 97 -4.08 -6.91 -8.95
CA LEU A 97 -4.06 -8.37 -8.98
C LEU A 97 -3.72 -8.93 -7.60
N PHE A 98 -4.31 -10.07 -7.23
CA PHE A 98 -3.90 -10.81 -6.05
C PHE A 98 -2.50 -11.43 -6.29
N GLY A 99 -1.66 -11.38 -5.25
CA GLY A 99 -0.32 -11.98 -5.23
C GLY A 99 -0.38 -13.49 -5.15
N LEU A 100 -0.78 -14.12 -6.24
CA LEU A 100 -0.88 -15.57 -6.38
C LEU A 100 0.43 -16.13 -6.91
N LYS A 101 0.96 -17.15 -6.23
CA LYS A 101 2.12 -17.90 -6.74
C LYS A 101 1.72 -18.65 -8.02
N PRO A 102 2.46 -18.55 -9.13
CA PRO A 102 2.04 -19.11 -10.42
C PRO A 102 1.90 -20.64 -10.42
N GLN A 103 2.64 -21.33 -9.54
CA GLN A 103 2.64 -22.79 -9.47
C GLN A 103 1.55 -23.33 -8.54
N THR A 104 1.41 -22.76 -7.34
CA THR A 104 0.49 -23.26 -6.29
C THR A 104 -0.84 -22.53 -6.23
N LEU A 105 -0.94 -21.32 -6.80
CA LEU A 105 -2.10 -20.42 -6.70
C LEU A 105 -2.47 -20.06 -5.26
N GLU A 106 -1.51 -20.17 -4.35
CA GLU A 106 -1.63 -19.70 -2.98
C GLU A 106 -1.19 -18.22 -2.91
N LEU A 107 -1.77 -17.49 -1.95
CA LEU A 107 -1.36 -16.11 -1.68
C LEU A 107 0.09 -16.06 -1.20
N GLU A 108 0.80 -15.02 -1.61
CA GLU A 108 2.11 -14.67 -1.10
C GLU A 108 2.00 -13.93 0.24
N VAL A 109 2.54 -14.52 1.31
CA VAL A 109 2.30 -14.08 2.70
C VAL A 109 3.50 -13.32 3.29
N ASP A 110 4.71 -13.60 2.80
CA ASP A 110 5.98 -13.27 3.46
C ASP A 110 6.81 -12.22 2.68
N ARG A 111 6.19 -11.06 2.43
CA ARG A 111 6.92 -9.94 1.81
C ARG A 111 7.70 -9.16 2.87
N ILE A 112 8.98 -8.91 2.58
CA ILE A 112 9.89 -8.12 3.42
C ILE A 112 9.32 -6.70 3.62
N VAL A 113 8.75 -6.13 2.55
CA VAL A 113 8.10 -4.83 2.55
C VAL A 113 6.58 -5.03 2.48
N PRO A 114 5.79 -4.50 3.43
CA PRO A 114 4.35 -4.71 3.49
C PRO A 114 3.58 -4.01 2.36
N TYR A 115 4.05 -2.83 1.94
CA TYR A 115 3.50 -2.03 0.84
C TYR A 115 4.52 -1.00 0.36
N ARG A 116 4.32 -0.45 -0.85
CA ARG A 116 5.19 0.57 -1.43
C ARG A 116 5.26 1.84 -0.56
N MET A 117 6.44 2.12 0.00
CA MET A 117 6.78 3.39 0.65
C MET A 117 8.26 3.73 0.35
N SER A 118 8.51 4.12 -0.90
CA SER A 118 9.85 4.48 -1.39
C SER A 118 10.38 5.77 -0.77
N PRO A 119 11.71 6.02 -0.82
CA PRO A 119 12.30 7.25 -0.30
C PRO A 119 11.74 8.51 -0.98
N ASN A 120 11.53 8.48 -2.30
CA ASN A 120 10.98 9.59 -3.08
C ASN A 120 9.53 9.90 -2.69
N LEU A 121 8.67 8.88 -2.57
CA LEU A 121 7.30 9.06 -2.10
C LEU A 121 7.27 9.56 -0.66
N HIS A 122 8.11 9.00 0.21
CA HIS A 122 8.23 9.42 1.60
C HIS A 122 8.62 10.90 1.70
N LYS A 123 9.64 11.33 0.95
CA LYS A 123 10.09 12.72 0.91
C LYS A 123 9.00 13.66 0.38
N PHE A 124 8.27 13.24 -0.64
CA PHE A 124 7.17 14.02 -1.21
C PHE A 124 6.00 14.22 -0.24
N LEU A 125 5.62 13.19 0.51
CA LEU A 125 4.55 13.25 1.49
C LEU A 125 4.98 14.03 2.74
N GLY A 126 6.23 13.88 3.20
CA GLY A 126 6.77 14.58 4.36
C GLY A 126 5.90 14.40 5.61
N PHE A 127 5.55 15.50 6.29
CA PHE A 127 4.69 15.47 7.49
C PHE A 127 3.27 14.95 7.24
N SER A 128 2.81 14.85 5.99
CA SER A 128 1.51 14.22 5.69
C SER A 128 1.51 12.72 5.98
N ILE A 129 2.65 12.08 6.22
CA ILE A 129 2.74 10.65 6.54
C ILE A 129 2.16 10.36 7.93
N GLU A 130 2.66 11.05 8.95
CA GLU A 130 2.18 10.86 10.32
C GLU A 130 0.76 11.41 10.49
N GLY A 131 0.45 12.52 9.82
CA GLY A 131 -0.88 13.13 9.84
C GLY A 131 -1.90 12.40 8.97
N HIS A 132 -1.90 12.70 7.67
CA HIS A 132 -2.96 12.25 6.75
C HIS A 132 -2.90 10.76 6.45
N TYR A 133 -1.72 10.23 6.13
CA TYR A 133 -1.54 8.88 5.62
C TYR A 133 -1.81 7.82 6.71
N ASN A 134 -1.10 7.87 7.84
CA ASN A 134 -1.28 6.91 8.94
C ASN A 134 -2.70 6.96 9.52
N CYS A 135 -3.27 8.16 9.73
CA CYS A 135 -4.64 8.27 10.23
C CYS A 135 -5.66 7.69 9.24
N SER A 136 -5.44 7.86 7.93
CA SER A 136 -6.29 7.30 6.89
C SER A 136 -6.16 5.78 6.79
N ILE A 137 -4.97 5.21 7.00
CA ILE A 137 -4.78 3.75 7.15
C ILE A 137 -5.65 3.23 8.30
N VAL A 138 -5.54 3.83 9.49
CA VAL A 138 -6.29 3.40 10.68
C VAL A 138 -7.79 3.44 10.44
N ALA A 139 -8.29 4.49 9.77
CA ALA A 139 -9.70 4.58 9.42
C ALA A 139 -10.12 3.53 8.39
N THR A 140 -9.29 3.29 7.37
CA THR A 140 -9.54 2.29 6.34
C THR A 140 -9.64 0.89 6.94
N ILE A 141 -8.73 0.50 7.83
CA ILE A 141 -8.77 -0.81 8.52
C ILE A 141 -10.09 -1.00 9.26
N ARG A 142 -10.52 0.02 10.02
CA ARG A 142 -11.79 -0.01 10.76
C ARG A 142 -12.98 -0.19 9.82
N CYS A 143 -12.99 0.52 8.68
CA CYS A 143 -14.02 0.38 7.66
C CYS A 143 -14.02 -1.02 7.03
N LEU A 144 -12.86 -1.55 6.65
CA LEU A 144 -12.72 -2.88 6.05
C LEU A 144 -13.22 -3.99 6.98
N HIS A 145 -12.90 -3.89 8.27
CA HIS A 145 -13.39 -4.82 9.28
C HIS A 145 -14.90 -4.70 9.51
N ALA A 146 -15.41 -3.49 9.71
CA ALA A 146 -16.85 -3.27 9.90
C ALA A 146 -17.69 -3.81 8.74
N ARG A 147 -17.16 -3.76 7.51
CA ARG A 147 -17.82 -4.22 6.28
C ARG A 147 -17.52 -5.67 5.92
N LYS A 148 -16.73 -6.41 6.71
CA LYS A 148 -16.33 -7.80 6.42
C LYS A 148 -15.77 -7.95 5.00
N ILE A 149 -14.78 -7.12 4.64
CA ILE A 149 -14.22 -7.05 3.29
C ILE A 149 -13.79 -8.43 2.74
N VAL A 150 -13.33 -9.33 3.61
CA VAL A 150 -12.87 -10.68 3.25
C VAL A 150 -13.93 -11.47 2.49
N THR A 151 -15.22 -11.30 2.81
CA THR A 151 -16.33 -11.97 2.09
C THR A 151 -16.43 -11.49 0.63
N TYR A 152 -16.21 -10.20 0.38
CA TYR A 152 -16.18 -9.66 -0.98
C TYR A 152 -14.88 -10.05 -1.70
N ALA A 153 -13.75 -10.02 -1.00
CA ALA A 153 -12.46 -10.42 -1.54
C ALA A 153 -12.45 -11.90 -1.97
N GLN A 154 -13.14 -12.79 -1.25
CA GLN A 154 -13.32 -14.19 -1.64
C GLN A 154 -13.90 -14.34 -3.05
N LEU A 155 -14.91 -13.54 -3.39
CA LEU A 155 -15.56 -13.59 -4.71
C LEU A 155 -14.60 -13.13 -5.81
N LEU A 156 -13.88 -12.04 -5.58
CA LEU A 156 -12.89 -11.51 -6.52
C LEU A 156 -11.69 -12.46 -6.68
N LEU A 157 -11.29 -13.11 -5.59
CA LEU A 157 -10.21 -14.08 -5.59
C LEU A 157 -10.57 -15.33 -6.38
N TRP A 158 -11.80 -15.83 -6.23
CA TRP A 158 -12.31 -16.96 -7.00
C TRP A 158 -12.23 -16.69 -8.51
N ASP A 159 -12.68 -15.51 -8.93
CA ASP A 159 -12.60 -15.07 -10.32
C ASP A 159 -11.14 -14.95 -10.80
N SER A 160 -10.27 -14.37 -9.97
CA SER A 160 -8.84 -14.23 -10.28
C SER A 160 -8.15 -15.58 -10.48
N ILE A 161 -8.40 -16.57 -9.61
CA ILE A 161 -7.87 -17.93 -9.73
C ILE A 161 -8.41 -18.60 -11.01
N SER A 162 -9.72 -18.45 -11.26
CA SER A 162 -10.37 -19.04 -12.45
C SER A 162 -9.81 -18.49 -13.77
N ARG A 163 -9.36 -17.23 -13.79
CA ARG A 163 -8.71 -16.63 -14.98
C ARG A 163 -7.30 -17.17 -15.21
N GLN A 164 -6.55 -17.46 -14.14
CA GLN A 164 -5.16 -17.94 -14.25
C GLN A 164 -5.08 -19.42 -14.64
N LYS A 165 -5.90 -20.29 -14.02
CA LYS A 165 -5.86 -21.74 -14.27
C LYS A 165 -7.25 -22.35 -14.22
N LYS A 166 -7.58 -23.16 -15.23
CA LYS A 166 -8.80 -23.98 -15.24
C LYS A 166 -8.61 -25.17 -14.29
N LEU A 167 -9.11 -25.03 -13.08
CA LEU A 167 -9.10 -26.07 -12.05
C LEU A 167 -10.52 -26.60 -11.77
N PRO A 168 -10.66 -27.82 -11.22
CA PRO A 168 -11.96 -28.30 -10.75
C PRO A 168 -12.48 -27.40 -9.63
N MET A 169 -13.79 -27.17 -9.62
CA MET A 169 -14.42 -26.20 -8.69
C MET A 169 -14.10 -26.47 -7.22
N ALA A 170 -14.01 -27.75 -6.81
CA ALA A 170 -13.69 -28.12 -5.43
C ALA A 170 -12.32 -27.62 -4.97
N GLU A 171 -11.32 -27.62 -5.87
CA GLU A 171 -9.97 -27.16 -5.58
C GLU A 171 -9.92 -25.62 -5.47
N ILE A 172 -10.61 -24.93 -6.38
CA ILE A 172 -10.73 -23.46 -6.33
C ILE A 172 -11.37 -23.02 -5.01
N PHE A 173 -12.48 -23.65 -4.62
CA PHE A 173 -13.14 -23.34 -3.34
C PHE A 173 -12.22 -23.57 -2.13
N LYS A 174 -11.40 -24.63 -2.15
CA LYS A 174 -10.43 -24.90 -1.08
C LYS A 174 -9.37 -23.81 -1.01
N LEU A 175 -8.78 -23.42 -2.13
CA LEU A 175 -7.77 -22.36 -2.23
C LEU A 175 -8.33 -21.01 -1.78
N THR A 176 -9.49 -20.61 -2.32
CA THR A 176 -10.16 -19.35 -1.95
C THR A 176 -10.49 -19.30 -0.46
N ARG A 177 -10.97 -20.41 0.13
CA ARG A 177 -11.28 -20.47 1.57
C ARG A 177 -10.02 -20.37 2.43
N ASN A 178 -8.93 -21.02 2.05
CA ASN A 178 -7.65 -20.94 2.77
C ASN A 178 -7.09 -19.51 2.74
N ALA A 179 -7.06 -18.91 1.54
CA ALA A 179 -6.64 -17.53 1.34
C ALA A 179 -7.48 -16.54 2.15
N ALA A 180 -8.80 -16.73 2.19
CA ALA A 180 -9.66 -15.85 2.95
C ALA A 180 -9.50 -15.98 4.46
N LYS A 181 -9.30 -17.20 4.98
CA LYS A 181 -8.93 -17.40 6.39
C LYS A 181 -7.65 -16.66 6.75
N LEU A 182 -6.70 -16.61 5.82
CA LEU A 182 -5.43 -15.90 6.00
C LEU A 182 -5.62 -14.38 5.99
N MET A 183 -6.45 -13.84 5.09
CA MET A 183 -6.81 -12.41 5.11
C MET A 183 -7.55 -12.04 6.39
N GLU A 184 -8.46 -12.90 6.85
CA GLU A 184 -9.23 -12.70 8.07
C GLU A 184 -8.37 -12.79 9.33
N SER A 185 -7.44 -13.74 9.40
CA SER A 185 -6.50 -13.84 10.52
C SER A 185 -5.59 -12.61 10.60
N ARG A 186 -5.11 -12.11 9.45
CA ARG A 186 -4.33 -10.86 9.37
C ARG A 186 -5.15 -9.67 9.84
N LEU A 187 -6.37 -9.50 9.32
CA LEU A 187 -7.24 -8.38 9.68
C LEU A 187 -7.60 -8.40 11.17
N ASN A 188 -7.93 -9.57 11.71
CA ASN A 188 -8.25 -9.73 13.12
C ASN A 188 -7.03 -9.54 14.01
N GLY A 189 -5.84 -9.98 13.59
CA GLY A 189 -4.59 -9.75 14.32
C GLY A 189 -4.25 -8.27 14.47
N ILE A 190 -4.55 -7.45 13.46
CA ILE A 190 -4.37 -5.99 13.53
C ILE A 190 -5.37 -5.35 14.53
N ILE A 191 -6.55 -5.94 14.71
CA ILE A 191 -7.66 -5.33 15.44
C ILE A 191 -7.77 -5.83 16.88
N SER A 192 -7.35 -7.07 17.16
CA SER A 192 -7.40 -7.69 18.49
C SER A 192 -6.65 -6.90 19.56
N ASP A 193 -5.65 -6.11 19.18
CA ASP A 193 -4.87 -5.27 20.11
C ASP A 193 -5.54 -3.95 20.50
N SER A 194 -6.74 -3.62 19.98
CA SER A 194 -7.27 -2.24 20.08
C SER A 194 -8.77 -2.08 20.26
N PHE A 195 -9.57 -3.16 20.38
CA PHE A 195 -11.02 -3.03 20.30
C PHE A 195 -11.69 -2.60 21.62
N HIS A 196 -11.86 -1.29 21.81
CA HIS A 196 -13.08 -0.76 22.40
C HIS A 196 -13.98 -0.24 21.27
N ARG A 197 -15.17 -0.84 21.17
CA ARG A 197 -16.23 -0.46 20.24
C ARG A 197 -16.46 1.05 20.33
N ASN A 198 -16.19 1.78 19.24
CA ASN A 198 -17.00 2.90 18.76
C ASN A 198 -16.53 3.34 17.37
N PHE A 199 -17.52 3.59 16.50
CA PHE A 199 -17.38 3.88 15.07
C PHE A 199 -16.85 5.30 14.84
N LEU A 200 -15.88 5.45 13.93
CA LEU A 200 -15.39 6.75 13.47
C LEU A 200 -15.63 6.90 11.97
N PHE A 201 -16.34 7.96 11.60
CA PHE A 201 -16.55 8.43 10.23
C PHE A 201 -15.43 9.40 9.85
N ILE A 202 -14.70 9.12 8.77
CA ILE A 202 -13.84 10.12 8.12
C ILE A 202 -14.44 10.39 6.73
N PRO A 203 -15.16 11.52 6.54
CA PRO A 203 -15.76 11.88 5.25
C PRO A 203 -14.76 11.84 4.08
N PHE A 204 -13.48 12.10 4.37
CA PHE A 204 -12.39 12.16 3.38
C PHE A 204 -11.91 10.80 2.85
N VAL A 205 -12.02 9.72 3.64
CA VAL A 205 -11.71 8.35 3.17
C VAL A 205 -12.81 7.89 2.21
N PHE A 206 -14.04 8.37 2.40
CA PHE A 206 -15.18 8.03 1.55
C PHE A 206 -14.97 8.48 0.11
N THR A 207 -14.46 9.70 -0.12
CA THR A 207 -14.13 10.18 -1.47
C THR A 207 -13.03 9.35 -2.14
N ALA A 208 -11.95 9.02 -1.43
CA ALA A 208 -10.88 8.16 -1.96
C ALA A 208 -11.38 6.74 -2.33
N PHE A 209 -12.28 6.17 -1.52
CA PHE A 209 -12.87 4.87 -1.78
C PHE A 209 -13.94 4.89 -2.89
N PHE A 210 -14.70 5.99 -3.00
CA PHE A 210 -15.74 6.20 -4.01
C PHE A 210 -15.12 6.36 -5.41
N ASP A 211 -13.99 7.07 -5.50
CA ASP A 211 -13.28 7.33 -6.75
C ASP A 211 -12.44 6.11 -7.22
N LEU A 212 -11.89 5.29 -6.31
CA LEU A 212 -11.04 4.16 -6.68
C LEU A 212 -11.82 2.89 -7.10
N TYR A 213 -13.04 2.68 -6.56
CA TYR A 213 -13.75 1.40 -6.69
C TYR A 213 -15.21 1.48 -7.20
N GLY A 214 -15.78 2.67 -7.43
CA GLY A 214 -17.12 2.81 -8.04
C GLY A 214 -18.26 2.09 -7.31
N LEU A 215 -18.10 1.78 -6.02
CA LEU A 215 -19.09 1.05 -5.21
C LEU A 215 -20.00 2.05 -4.48
N CYS A 216 -21.24 2.19 -4.98
CA CYS A 216 -22.32 2.93 -4.32
C CYS A 216 -22.61 2.37 -2.93
N PHE A 217 -22.14 3.03 -1.86
CA PHE A 217 -22.60 2.73 -0.50
C PHE A 217 -23.18 3.98 0.16
N GLY A 218 -24.51 4.10 0.14
CA GLY A 218 -25.24 5.10 0.91
C GLY A 218 -25.54 4.59 2.31
N ALA A 219 -24.84 5.11 3.33
CA ALA A 219 -25.33 5.14 4.71
C ALA A 219 -24.52 6.16 5.54
N PRO A 220 -25.16 7.15 6.18
CA PRO A 220 -24.46 8.10 7.04
C PRO A 220 -24.13 7.46 8.39
N LEU A 221 -22.88 7.56 8.83
CA LEU A 221 -22.43 7.15 10.17
C LEU A 221 -21.75 8.36 10.83
N PHE A 222 -22.10 8.67 12.07
CA PHE A 222 -21.68 9.90 12.77
C PHE A 222 -20.33 9.76 13.52
N LEU A 223 -19.64 10.89 13.70
CA LEU A 223 -18.39 11.07 14.46
C LEU A 223 -18.65 11.24 15.97
N ASN A 224 -17.87 10.56 16.82
CA ASN A 224 -17.70 10.94 18.22
C ASN A 224 -16.23 11.26 18.51
N ILE A 225 -15.96 12.46 19.02
CA ILE A 225 -14.61 13.05 19.14
C ILE A 225 -13.82 12.44 20.32
N SER A 226 -14.52 11.85 21.29
CA SER A 226 -13.93 11.27 22.51
C SER A 226 -13.17 9.95 22.29
N ASP A 227 -13.35 9.26 21.16
CA ASP A 227 -12.68 7.99 20.84
C ASP A 227 -11.32 8.15 20.12
N LEU A 228 -10.91 9.39 19.84
CA LEU A 228 -9.57 9.70 19.31
C LEU A 228 -8.46 9.48 20.35
N TYR A 229 -8.79 9.49 21.65
CA TYR A 229 -7.82 9.46 22.75
C TYR A 229 -7.50 8.05 23.30
N LYS A 230 -8.22 6.99 22.91
CA LYS A 230 -7.94 5.59 23.35
C LYS A 230 -7.05 4.80 22.37
N LYS A 231 -6.29 5.49 21.52
CA LYS A 231 -5.88 5.02 20.18
C LYS A 231 -4.40 4.69 20.04
N GLU A 232 -3.70 4.38 21.13
CA GLU A 232 -2.25 4.22 21.13
C GLU A 232 -1.80 2.94 20.40
N SER A 233 -2.40 1.77 20.66
CA SER A 233 -1.89 0.50 20.10
C SER A 233 -1.96 0.36 18.58
N LEU A 234 -3.11 0.66 17.95
CA LEU A 234 -3.25 0.53 16.49
C LEU A 234 -2.48 1.61 15.74
N ALA A 235 -2.44 2.85 16.25
CA ALA A 235 -1.69 3.92 15.61
C ALA A 235 -0.18 3.66 15.68
N GLU A 236 0.31 3.14 16.80
CA GLU A 236 1.69 2.70 16.97
C GLU A 236 2.03 1.54 16.03
N TYR A 237 1.18 0.52 15.94
CA TYR A 237 1.37 -0.59 15.01
C TYR A 237 1.49 -0.10 13.56
N ILE A 238 0.61 0.81 13.12
CA ILE A 238 0.67 1.38 11.78
C ILE A 238 1.91 2.25 11.59
N SER A 239 2.34 2.99 12.61
CA SER A 239 3.60 3.74 12.56
C SER A 239 4.79 2.80 12.37
N GLN A 240 4.87 1.70 13.13
CA GLN A 240 5.91 0.67 12.99
C GLN A 240 5.86 -0.05 11.64
N LEU A 241 4.66 -0.31 11.12
CA LEU A 241 4.45 -0.92 9.81
C LEU A 241 4.96 0.02 8.69
N THR A 242 4.61 1.31 8.76
CA THR A 242 5.10 2.34 7.83
C THR A 242 6.63 2.51 7.94
N GLN A 243 7.20 2.45 9.15
CA GLN A 243 8.66 2.46 9.33
C GLN A 243 9.31 1.25 8.67
N THR A 244 8.73 0.06 8.84
CA THR A 244 9.23 -1.18 8.22
C THR A 244 9.15 -1.12 6.69
N ALA A 245 8.10 -0.51 6.14
CA ALA A 245 7.93 -0.29 4.71
C ALA A 245 8.99 0.65 4.10
N ARG A 246 9.52 1.57 4.91
CA ARG A 246 10.50 2.57 4.48
C ARG A 246 11.96 2.10 4.64
N LYS A 247 12.26 1.11 5.49
CA LYS A 247 13.64 0.74 5.79
C LYS A 247 14.43 0.45 4.52
N ASP A 248 15.54 1.15 4.32
CA ASP A 248 16.38 1.01 3.12
C ASP A 248 16.91 -0.42 2.95
N GLU A 249 17.26 -1.08 4.06
CA GLU A 249 17.63 -2.51 4.07
C GLU A 249 16.55 -3.43 3.50
N ASN A 250 15.28 -3.13 3.78
CA ASN A 250 14.15 -3.90 3.28
C ASN A 250 13.87 -3.59 1.81
N LEU A 251 13.99 -2.31 1.43
CA LEU A 251 13.78 -1.84 0.07
C LEU A 251 14.87 -2.33 -0.89
N ALA A 252 16.12 -2.42 -0.44
CA ALA A 252 17.25 -2.93 -1.22
C ALA A 252 17.09 -4.41 -1.60
N ARG A 253 16.34 -5.19 -0.80
CA ARG A 253 16.06 -6.61 -1.04
C ARG A 253 14.85 -6.85 -1.96
N LEU A 254 14.12 -5.80 -2.35
CA LEU A 254 12.99 -5.95 -3.27
C LEU A 254 13.44 -6.24 -4.70
N ASP A 255 12.53 -6.83 -5.49
CA ASP A 255 12.74 -6.97 -6.93
C ASP A 255 13.00 -5.57 -7.53
N PRO A 256 14.16 -5.33 -8.18
CA PRO A 256 14.51 -4.03 -8.75
C PRO A 256 13.53 -3.55 -9.82
N ARG A 257 12.78 -4.47 -10.45
CA ARG A 257 11.69 -4.13 -11.40
C ARG A 257 10.58 -3.30 -10.76
N LEU A 258 10.43 -3.40 -9.44
CA LEU A 258 9.46 -2.61 -8.68
C LEU A 258 9.93 -1.18 -8.45
N HIS A 259 11.19 -0.85 -8.77
CA HIS A 259 11.78 0.46 -8.53
C HIS A 259 11.64 0.90 -7.06
N PRO A 260 12.24 0.19 -6.09
CA PRO A 260 12.08 0.47 -4.66
C PRO A 260 12.60 1.85 -4.24
N TRP A 261 13.50 2.45 -5.02
CA TRP A 261 14.08 3.78 -4.81
C TRP A 261 13.16 4.96 -5.19
N PHE A 262 12.08 4.74 -5.96
CA PHE A 262 11.21 5.81 -6.47
C PHE A 262 9.79 5.78 -5.90
#